data_AF-A0A6N0BM52-F1
#
_entry.id   AF-A0A6N0BM52-F1
#
_cell.length_a   1.000
_cell.length_b   1.000
_cell.length_c   1.000
_cell.angle_alpha   90.00
_cell.angle_beta   90.00
_cell.angle_gamma   90.00
#
_symmetry.space_group_name_H-M   'P 1'
#
loop_
_entity.id
_entity.type
_entity.pdbx_description
1 polymer ?
#
loop_
_entity_poly.entity_id
_entity_poly.type
_entity_poly.pdbx_seq_one_letter_code
_entity_poly.pdbx_strand_id
1 'polypeptide(L)'
;MKIGLWLKLALAALVVLGYPLGMHWLLTASTWSHEALAWFSLLQNVGMQLLLALFFGLTLRTGHEPLIARFARRIHGADYSPRIARYARQATWAWTLFFVAMVLVPILLFAWTPVETFSFFVNVLSLPLLGLMFVAEYAARRWCLRGIPHVPLSRSFTLYREERSAADARPASKP
;
A
#
# COMPACT_ATOMS: atom_id res chain seq x y z
N MET A 1 -16.74 23.98 2.42
CA MET A 1 -15.67 22.96 2.32
C MET A 1 -16.02 21.70 1.48
N LYS A 2 -17.26 21.45 1.04
CA LYS A 2 -17.62 20.22 0.27
C LYS A 2 -17.28 20.29 -1.23
N ILE A 3 -17.30 21.47 -1.85
CA ILE A 3 -17.11 21.68 -3.30
C ILE A 3 -15.72 21.27 -3.80
N GLY A 4 -14.66 21.53 -3.03
CA GLY A 4 -13.30 21.10 -3.40
C GLY A 4 -13.09 19.59 -3.36
N LEU A 5 -13.87 18.86 -2.54
CA LEU A 5 -13.83 17.39 -2.47
C LEU A 5 -14.54 16.78 -3.68
N TRP A 6 -15.72 17.29 -4.04
CA TRP A 6 -16.46 16.83 -5.21
C TRP A 6 -15.74 17.13 -6.53
N LEU A 7 -15.06 18.29 -6.63
CA LEU A 7 -14.24 18.61 -7.80
C LEU A 7 -13.03 17.65 -7.93
N LYS A 8 -12.37 17.31 -6.82
CA LYS A 8 -11.27 16.33 -6.79
C LYS A 8 -11.75 14.92 -7.10
N LEU A 9 -12.92 14.53 -6.62
CA LEU A 9 -13.54 13.23 -6.94
C LEU A 9 -13.99 13.16 -8.39
N ALA A 10 -14.53 14.25 -8.94
CA ALA A 10 -14.94 14.34 -10.34
C ALA A 10 -13.71 14.34 -11.27
N LEU A 11 -12.64 15.06 -10.95
CA LEU A 11 -11.38 14.99 -11.70
C LEU A 11 -10.73 13.60 -11.59
N ALA A 12 -10.73 12.99 -10.40
CA ALA A 12 -10.23 11.63 -10.23
C ALA A 12 -11.08 10.63 -11.04
N ALA A 13 -12.41 10.75 -11.03
CA ALA A 13 -13.29 9.92 -11.84
C ALA A 13 -13.12 10.18 -13.34
N LEU A 14 -12.90 11.43 -13.77
CA LEU A 14 -12.65 11.81 -15.16
C LEU A 14 -11.29 11.30 -15.65
N VAL A 15 -10.28 11.28 -14.78
CA VAL A 15 -8.98 10.64 -15.08
C VAL A 15 -9.15 9.12 -15.09
N VAL A 16 -9.90 8.54 -14.16
CA VAL A 16 -10.14 7.09 -14.06
C VAL A 16 -11.01 6.56 -15.21
N LEU A 17 -11.94 7.35 -15.75
CA LEU A 17 -12.82 6.98 -16.86
C LEU A 17 -12.31 7.49 -18.23
N GLY A 18 -11.69 8.66 -18.25
CA GLY A 18 -11.14 9.27 -19.48
C GLY A 18 -9.81 8.69 -19.90
N TYR A 19 -8.98 8.21 -18.97
CA TYR A 19 -7.74 7.50 -19.30
C TYR A 19 -7.99 6.18 -20.04
N PRO A 20 -8.90 5.27 -19.62
CA PRO A 20 -9.16 4.05 -20.38
C PRO A 20 -9.86 4.32 -21.72
N LEU A 21 -10.72 5.35 -21.82
CA LEU A 21 -11.34 5.77 -23.08
C LEU A 21 -10.32 6.41 -24.05
N GLY A 22 -9.41 7.24 -23.53
CA GLY A 22 -8.34 7.87 -24.31
C GLY A 22 -7.28 6.87 -24.77
N MET A 23 -6.94 5.89 -23.92
CA MET A 23 -6.10 4.76 -24.32
C MET A 23 -6.81 3.88 -25.34
N HIS A 24 -8.10 3.55 -25.15
CA HIS A 24 -8.86 2.80 -26.16
C HIS A 24 -8.86 3.52 -27.51
N TRP A 25 -9.11 4.84 -27.52
CA TRP A 25 -9.07 5.66 -28.73
C TRP A 25 -7.68 5.70 -29.37
N LEU A 26 -6.62 5.85 -28.57
CA LEU A 26 -5.23 5.83 -29.03
C LEU A 26 -4.83 4.45 -29.59
N LEU A 27 -5.32 3.36 -29.02
CA LEU A 27 -5.10 1.99 -29.49
C LEU A 27 -5.87 1.69 -30.80
N THR A 28 -6.99 2.37 -31.04
CA THR A 28 -7.80 2.21 -32.27
C THR A 28 -7.43 3.19 -33.39
N ALA A 29 -6.86 4.35 -33.06
CA ALA A 29 -6.51 5.41 -34.02
C ALA A 29 -5.02 5.42 -34.41
N SER A 30 -4.15 4.75 -33.63
CA SER A 30 -2.72 4.68 -33.87
C SER A 30 -2.35 3.59 -34.88
N THR A 31 -1.46 3.91 -35.81
CA THR A 31 -0.93 3.01 -36.86
C THR A 31 0.09 1.97 -36.34
N TRP A 32 0.31 1.91 -35.02
CA TRP A 32 1.18 0.93 -34.39
C TRP A 32 0.48 -0.44 -34.34
N SER A 33 1.22 -1.52 -34.54
CA SER A 33 0.62 -2.86 -34.43
C SER A 33 -0.01 -3.03 -33.04
N HIS A 34 -1.27 -3.49 -33.00
CA HIS A 34 -2.01 -3.75 -31.76
C HIS A 34 -1.18 -4.60 -30.76
N GLU A 35 -0.29 -5.46 -31.28
CA GLU A 35 0.65 -6.25 -30.51
C GLU A 35 1.68 -5.41 -29.73
N ALA A 36 2.30 -4.41 -30.33
CA ALA A 36 3.32 -3.58 -29.67
C ALA A 36 2.74 -2.85 -28.45
N LEU A 37 1.50 -2.37 -28.58
CA LEU A 37 0.78 -1.68 -27.53
C LEU A 37 0.34 -2.62 -26.40
N ALA A 38 -0.06 -3.85 -26.74
CA ALA A 38 -0.40 -4.87 -25.76
C ALA A 38 0.82 -5.28 -24.92
N TRP A 39 1.98 -5.48 -25.57
CA TRP A 39 3.25 -5.76 -24.89
C TRP A 39 3.70 -4.61 -23.98
N PHE A 40 3.59 -3.36 -24.43
CA PHE A 40 3.92 -2.20 -23.61
C PHE A 40 3.03 -2.11 -22.36
N SER A 41 1.71 -2.32 -22.54
CA SER A 41 0.74 -2.31 -21.44
C SER A 41 1.01 -3.42 -20.42
N LEU A 42 1.38 -4.61 -20.90
CA LEU A 42 1.78 -5.73 -20.04
C LEU A 42 3.04 -5.37 -19.25
N LEU A 43 4.08 -4.89 -19.93
CA LEU A 43 5.36 -4.57 -19.30
C LEU A 43 5.23 -3.45 -18.27
N GLN A 44 4.44 -2.42 -18.57
CA GLN A 44 4.17 -1.33 -17.63
C GLN A 44 3.42 -1.83 -16.40
N ASN A 45 2.35 -2.62 -16.57
CA ASN A 45 1.58 -3.15 -15.45
C ASN A 45 2.43 -4.08 -14.59
N VAL A 46 3.01 -5.11 -15.21
CA VAL A 46 3.85 -6.10 -14.54
C VAL A 46 5.02 -5.40 -13.85
N GLY A 47 5.72 -4.48 -14.53
CA GLY A 47 6.84 -3.74 -13.96
C GLY A 47 6.44 -2.93 -12.73
N MET A 48 5.31 -2.20 -12.77
CA MET A 48 4.82 -1.42 -11.63
C MET A 48 4.45 -2.32 -10.45
N GLN A 49 3.72 -3.41 -10.71
CA GLN A 49 3.30 -4.34 -9.67
C GLN A 49 4.49 -5.11 -9.08
N LEU A 50 5.49 -5.44 -9.89
CA LEU A 50 6.72 -6.09 -9.44
C LEU A 50 7.57 -5.14 -8.58
N LEU A 51 7.70 -3.87 -8.98
CA LEU A 51 8.39 -2.86 -8.17
C LEU A 51 7.72 -2.69 -6.80
N LEU A 52 6.39 -2.64 -6.76
CA LEU A 52 5.63 -2.61 -5.51
C LEU A 52 5.82 -3.89 -4.69
N ALA A 53 5.73 -5.06 -5.34
CA ALA A 53 5.98 -6.35 -4.69
C ALA A 53 7.39 -6.43 -4.08
N LEU A 54 8.41 -5.96 -4.80
CA LEU A 54 9.79 -5.88 -4.32
C LEU A 54 9.92 -4.86 -3.20
N PHE A 55 9.29 -3.69 -3.31
CA PHE A 55 9.35 -2.67 -2.27
C PHE A 55 8.76 -3.18 -0.95
N PHE A 56 7.62 -3.88 -0.99
CA PHE A 56 7.03 -4.52 0.19
C PHE A 56 7.82 -5.79 0.61
N GLY A 57 8.23 -6.62 -0.35
CA GLY A 57 8.95 -7.87 -0.16
C GLY A 57 10.34 -7.70 0.46
N LEU A 58 11.10 -6.69 0.03
CA LEU A 58 12.40 -6.36 0.61
C LEU A 58 12.27 -5.92 2.08
N THR A 59 11.10 -5.38 2.48
CA THR A 59 10.84 -5.00 3.88
C THR A 59 10.43 -6.19 4.76
N LEU A 60 10.23 -7.38 4.20
CA LEU A 60 10.00 -8.64 4.92
C LEU A 60 11.31 -9.36 5.31
N ARG A 61 12.47 -8.92 4.81
CA ARG A 61 13.77 -9.59 5.06
C ARG A 61 14.13 -9.52 6.54
N THR A 62 14.47 -10.69 7.11
CA THR A 62 14.82 -10.90 8.52
C THR A 62 15.95 -9.96 8.93
N GLY A 63 15.66 -9.03 9.86
CA GLY A 63 16.62 -8.02 10.32
C GLY A 63 16.23 -6.56 10.02
N HIS A 64 15.26 -6.32 9.13
CA HIS A 64 14.72 -4.98 8.87
C HIS A 64 13.33 -4.80 9.46
N GLU A 65 13.06 -3.60 9.96
CA GLU A 65 11.74 -3.21 10.43
C GLU A 65 10.79 -3.04 9.23
N PRO A 66 9.64 -3.74 9.21
CA PRO A 66 8.70 -3.65 8.09
C PRO A 66 8.23 -2.20 7.89
N LEU A 67 8.00 -1.76 6.65
CA LEU A 67 7.71 -0.34 6.38
C LEU A 67 6.45 0.17 7.11
N ILE A 68 5.44 -0.68 7.22
CA ILE A 68 4.22 -0.43 7.99
C ILE A 68 4.52 -0.35 9.49
N ALA A 69 5.45 -1.16 10.00
CA ALA A 69 5.94 -1.05 11.37
C ALA A 69 6.75 0.23 11.59
N ARG A 70 7.58 0.65 10.63
CA ARG A 70 8.35 1.90 10.69
C ARG A 70 7.44 3.12 10.70
N PHE A 71 6.38 3.10 9.89
CA PHE A 71 5.32 4.12 9.95
C PHE A 71 4.54 4.05 11.26
N ALA A 72 4.11 2.86 11.68
CA ALA A 72 3.39 2.67 12.94
C ALA A 72 4.24 3.08 14.15
N ARG A 73 5.55 2.86 14.14
CA ARG A 73 6.48 3.28 15.21
C ARG A 73 6.70 4.78 15.20
N ARG A 74 6.77 5.43 14.02
CA ARG A 74 6.77 6.90 13.93
C ARG A 74 5.45 7.51 14.43
N ILE A 75 4.32 6.82 14.27
CA ILE A 75 2.99 7.31 14.65
C ILE A 75 2.67 7.00 16.12
N HIS A 76 3.07 5.82 16.64
CA HIS A 76 2.74 5.33 17.98
C HIS A 76 3.88 5.43 19.00
N GLY A 77 5.09 5.81 18.60
CA GLY A 77 6.21 6.07 19.51
C GLY A 77 6.56 4.87 20.40
N ALA A 78 6.72 5.11 21.71
CA ALA A 78 7.16 4.12 22.70
C ALA A 78 6.16 2.98 22.98
N ASP A 79 4.90 3.09 22.55
CA ASP A 79 3.85 2.08 22.76
C ASP A 79 3.84 0.96 21.69
N TYR A 80 4.98 0.73 21.04
CA TYR A 80 5.15 -0.30 20.01
C TYR A 80 5.11 -1.71 20.61
N SER A 81 3.90 -2.24 20.83
CA SER A 81 3.69 -3.59 21.34
C SER A 81 4.12 -4.65 20.30
N PRO A 82 4.70 -5.80 20.72
CA PRO A 82 5.01 -6.94 19.84
C PRO A 82 3.81 -7.43 19.00
N ARG A 83 2.57 -7.18 19.47
CA ARG A 83 1.34 -7.49 18.74
C ARG A 83 1.18 -6.65 17.48
N ILE A 84 1.55 -5.36 17.52
CA ILE A 84 1.53 -4.44 16.37
C ILE A 84 2.59 -4.87 15.34
N ALA A 85 3.76 -5.31 15.80
CA ALA A 85 4.83 -5.82 14.95
C ALA A 85 4.42 -7.05 14.14
N ARG A 86 3.72 -8.01 14.77
CA ARG A 86 3.20 -9.21 14.08
C ARG A 86 2.13 -8.84 13.05
N TYR A 87 1.20 -7.96 13.40
CA TYR A 87 0.17 -7.48 12.48
C TYR A 87 0.80 -6.78 11.26
N ALA A 88 1.78 -5.89 11.49
CA ALA A 88 2.49 -5.22 10.41
C ALA A 88 3.14 -6.22 9.44
N ARG A 89 3.76 -7.29 9.96
CA ARG A 89 4.33 -8.36 9.11
C ARG A 89 3.26 -9.11 8.32
N GLN A 90 2.12 -9.44 8.94
CA GLN A 90 1.00 -10.12 8.26
C GLN A 90 0.39 -9.24 7.16
N ALA A 91 0.22 -7.94 7.43
CA ALA A 91 -0.24 -6.99 6.44
C ALA A 91 0.75 -6.88 5.26
N THR A 92 2.06 -6.79 5.53
CA THR A 92 3.08 -6.78 4.47
C THR A 92 3.02 -8.05 3.63
N TRP A 93 2.87 -9.23 4.24
CA TRP A 93 2.69 -10.48 3.50
C TRP A 93 1.46 -10.47 2.59
N ALA A 94 0.32 -9.98 3.10
CA ALA A 94 -0.91 -9.90 2.31
C ALA A 94 -0.74 -8.94 1.11
N TRP A 95 -0.09 -7.79 1.32
CA TRP A 95 0.25 -6.86 0.23
C TRP A 95 1.20 -7.46 -0.78
N THR A 96 2.27 -8.13 -0.34
CA THR A 96 3.20 -8.82 -1.24
C THR A 96 2.49 -9.89 -2.06
N LEU A 97 1.65 -10.74 -1.45
CA LEU A 97 0.91 -11.77 -2.15
C LEU A 97 -0.08 -11.17 -3.17
N PHE A 98 -0.76 -10.08 -2.81
CA PHE A 98 -1.64 -9.35 -3.71
C PHE A 98 -0.88 -8.81 -4.94
N PHE A 99 0.26 -8.14 -4.75
CA PHE A 99 1.05 -7.63 -5.87
C PHE A 99 1.62 -8.75 -6.74
N VAL A 100 2.05 -9.87 -6.14
CA VAL A 100 2.49 -11.05 -6.90
C VAL A 100 1.34 -11.62 -7.74
N ALA A 101 0.14 -11.76 -7.17
CA ALA A 101 -1.03 -12.20 -7.93
C ALA A 101 -1.35 -11.24 -9.07
N MET A 102 -1.24 -9.93 -8.83
CA MET A 102 -1.44 -8.90 -9.85
C MET A 102 -0.34 -8.85 -10.93
N VAL A 103 0.82 -9.49 -10.71
CA VAL A 103 1.82 -9.73 -11.77
C VAL A 103 1.46 -10.99 -12.55
N LEU A 104 1.17 -12.08 -11.85
CA LEU A 104 0.95 -13.39 -12.46
C LEU A 104 -0.32 -13.41 -13.31
N VAL A 105 -1.44 -12.91 -12.79
CA VAL A 105 -2.74 -13.00 -13.48
C VAL A 105 -2.71 -12.31 -14.85
N PRO A 106 -2.22 -11.06 -15.02
CA PRO A 106 -2.08 -10.46 -16.34
C PRO A 106 -1.16 -11.24 -17.28
N ILE A 107 -0.06 -11.82 -16.79
CA ILE A 107 0.85 -12.63 -17.61
C ILE A 107 0.14 -13.89 -18.13
N LEU A 108 -0.58 -14.59 -17.24
CA LEU A 108 -1.35 -15.78 -17.60
C LEU A 108 -2.47 -15.45 -18.61
N LEU A 109 -3.19 -14.34 -18.37
CA LEU A 109 -4.24 -13.88 -19.30
C LEU A 109 -3.65 -13.51 -20.66
N PHE A 110 -2.52 -12.81 -20.70
CA PHE A 110 -1.86 -12.47 -21.95
C PHE A 110 -1.38 -13.71 -22.73
N ALA A 111 -0.95 -14.77 -22.04
CA ALA A 111 -0.47 -15.99 -22.68
C ALA A 111 -1.57 -16.92 -23.21
N TRP A 112 -2.75 -16.93 -22.57
CA TRP A 112 -3.80 -17.93 -22.84
C TRP A 112 -5.16 -17.38 -23.23
N THR A 113 -5.36 -16.06 -23.21
CA THR A 113 -6.66 -15.45 -23.52
C THR A 113 -6.54 -14.33 -24.56
N PRO A 114 -7.65 -13.95 -25.22
CA PRO A 114 -7.65 -12.81 -26.13
C PRO A 114 -7.18 -11.53 -25.44
N VAL A 115 -6.59 -10.61 -26.23
CA VAL A 115 -6.09 -9.32 -25.75
C VAL A 115 -7.16 -8.52 -25.01
N GLU A 116 -8.43 -8.66 -25.39
CA GLU A 116 -9.57 -8.02 -24.72
C GLU A 116 -9.69 -8.41 -23.24
N THR A 117 -9.57 -9.70 -22.91
CA THR A 117 -9.66 -10.21 -21.54
C THR A 117 -8.51 -9.69 -20.68
N PHE A 118 -7.29 -9.71 -21.24
CA PHE A 118 -6.11 -9.12 -20.62
C PHE A 118 -6.30 -7.62 -20.37
N SER A 119 -6.73 -6.87 -21.38
CA SER A 119 -6.94 -5.42 -21.30
C SER A 119 -8.03 -5.07 -20.30
N PHE A 120 -9.12 -5.84 -20.24
CA PHE A 120 -10.18 -5.67 -19.24
C PHE A 120 -9.64 -5.85 -17.82
N PHE A 121 -8.85 -6.90 -17.59
CA PHE A 121 -8.26 -7.13 -16.27
C PHE A 121 -7.35 -5.98 -15.85
N VAL A 122 -6.40 -5.62 -16.72
CA VAL A 122 -5.39 -4.60 -16.43
C VAL A 122 -6.01 -3.22 -16.23
N ASN A 123 -6.93 -2.81 -17.11
CA ASN A 123 -7.45 -1.44 -17.12
C ASN A 123 -8.70 -1.25 -16.26
N VAL A 124 -9.53 -2.29 -16.13
CA VAL A 124 -10.82 -2.20 -15.43
C VAL A 124 -10.75 -2.85 -14.05
N LEU A 125 -10.27 -4.09 -13.94
CA LEU A 125 -10.31 -4.83 -12.67
C LEU A 125 -9.19 -4.45 -11.70
N SER A 126 -8.06 -3.96 -12.18
CA SER A 126 -6.92 -3.63 -11.31
C SER A 126 -7.27 -2.60 -10.23
N LEU A 127 -8.03 -1.56 -10.59
CA LEU A 127 -8.44 -0.48 -9.69
C LEU A 127 -9.41 -0.95 -8.60
N PRO A 128 -10.53 -1.62 -8.93
CA PRO A 128 -11.42 -2.25 -7.95
C PRO A 128 -10.70 -3.23 -7.03
N LEU A 129 -9.82 -4.09 -7.56
CA LEU A 129 -9.05 -5.05 -6.76
C LEU A 129 -8.11 -4.35 -5.77
N LEU A 130 -7.44 -3.28 -6.22
CA LEU A 130 -6.61 -2.46 -5.34
C LEU A 130 -7.45 -1.80 -4.23
N GLY A 131 -8.61 -1.25 -4.58
CA GLY A 131 -9.56 -0.68 -3.62
C GLY A 131 -10.04 -1.72 -2.59
N LEU A 132 -10.39 -2.92 -3.05
CA LEU A 132 -10.80 -4.03 -2.19
C LEU A 132 -9.69 -4.43 -1.22
N MET A 133 -8.44 -4.47 -1.69
CA MET A 133 -7.28 -4.77 -0.85
C MET A 133 -7.09 -3.71 0.25
N PHE A 134 -7.27 -2.42 -0.06
CA PHE A 134 -7.25 -1.37 0.96
C PHE A 134 -8.38 -1.50 1.98
N VAL A 135 -9.60 -1.83 1.54
CA VAL A 135 -10.73 -2.07 2.45
C VAL A 135 -10.46 -3.27 3.35
N ALA A 136 -9.91 -4.35 2.80
CA ALA A 136 -9.51 -5.54 3.56
C ALA A 136 -8.44 -5.22 4.60
N GLU A 137 -7.40 -4.45 4.24
CA GLU A 137 -6.37 -4.00 5.19
C GLU A 137 -6.96 -3.11 6.28
N TYR A 138 -7.87 -2.18 5.94
CA TYR A 138 -8.52 -1.32 6.91
C TYR A 138 -9.41 -2.12 7.88
N ALA A 139 -10.18 -3.07 7.37
CA ALA A 139 -11.02 -3.95 8.18
C ALA A 139 -10.18 -4.82 9.11
N ALA A 140 -9.11 -5.43 8.58
CA ALA A 140 -8.14 -6.20 9.36
C ALA A 140 -7.48 -5.34 10.44
N ARG A 141 -7.09 -4.10 10.11
CA ARG A 141 -6.53 -3.14 11.08
C ARG A 141 -7.51 -2.86 12.20
N ARG A 142 -8.77 -2.58 11.86
CA ARG A 142 -9.83 -2.29 12.85
C ARG A 142 -10.16 -3.52 13.71
N TRP A 143 -10.10 -4.73 13.15
CA TRP A 143 -10.38 -5.96 13.89
C TRP A 143 -9.21 -6.42 14.76
N CYS A 144 -7.99 -6.43 14.24
CA CYS A 144 -6.80 -6.90 14.98
C CYS A 144 -6.30 -5.89 16.02
N LEU A 145 -6.55 -4.58 15.83
CA LEU A 145 -6.19 -3.53 16.79
C LEU A 145 -7.38 -3.06 17.64
N ARG A 146 -8.55 -3.72 17.52
CA ARG A 146 -9.68 -3.51 18.44
C ARG A 146 -9.24 -3.89 19.85
N GLY A 147 -9.23 -2.91 20.76
CA GLY A 147 -8.86 -3.12 22.17
C GLY A 147 -7.44 -2.73 22.55
N ILE A 148 -6.66 -2.05 21.69
CA ILE A 148 -5.47 -1.32 22.15
C ILE A 148 -5.92 0.07 22.61
N PRO A 149 -5.85 0.41 23.92
CA PRO A 149 -6.13 1.76 24.38
C PRO A 149 -5.22 2.72 23.62
N HIS A 150 -5.80 3.69 22.92
CA HIS A 150 -5.04 4.75 22.29
C HIS A 150 -4.50 5.61 23.42
N VAL A 151 -3.26 5.39 23.83
CA VAL A 151 -2.61 6.30 24.75
C VAL A 151 -2.41 7.61 23.98
N PRO A 152 -3.03 8.73 24.40
CA PRO A 152 -2.88 9.99 23.69
C PRO A 152 -1.40 10.40 23.68
N LEU A 153 -0.95 10.94 22.55
CA LEU A 153 0.46 11.32 22.29
C LEU A 153 1.07 12.18 23.39
N SER A 154 0.26 12.94 24.13
CA SER A 154 0.69 13.75 25.27
C SER A 154 1.26 12.93 26.44
N ARG A 155 0.80 11.69 26.64
CA ARG A 155 1.18 10.86 27.80
C ARG A 155 2.57 10.23 27.66
N SER A 156 3.00 9.93 26.44
CA SER A 156 4.35 9.42 26.16
C SER A 156 5.41 10.50 26.35
N PHE A 157 5.11 11.76 26.02
CA PHE A 157 6.01 12.89 26.32
C PHE A 157 6.21 13.12 27.83
N THR A 158 5.15 12.96 28.63
CA THR A 158 5.27 13.10 30.09
C THR A 158 6.13 12.00 30.71
N LEU A 159 5.98 10.75 30.26
CA LEU A 159 6.79 9.64 30.78
C LEU A 159 8.29 9.79 30.46
N TYR A 160 8.64 10.19 29.24
CA TYR A 160 10.05 10.43 28.88
C TYR A 160 10.65 11.61 29.66
N ARG A 161 9.86 12.67 29.89
CA ARG A 161 10.30 13.82 30.69
C ARG A 161 10.52 13.43 32.15
N GLU A 162 9.63 12.62 32.71
CA GLU A 162 9.73 12.11 34.10
C GLU A 162 10.94 11.19 34.29
N GLU A 163 11.19 10.25 33.36
CA GLU A 163 12.39 9.39 33.42
C GLU A 163 13.69 10.20 33.32
N ARG A 164 13.74 11.20 32.43
CA ARG A 164 14.92 12.05 32.27
C ARG A 164 15.13 12.96 33.49
N SER A 165 14.07 13.56 34.02
CA SER A 165 14.15 14.35 35.25
C SER A 165 14.53 13.49 36.46
N ALA A 166 14.09 12.23 36.52
CA ALA A 166 14.49 11.28 37.57
C ALA A 166 15.93 10.80 37.41
N ALA A 167 16.45 10.71 36.18
CA ALA A 167 17.85 10.40 35.90
C ALA A 167 18.78 11.58 36.26
N ASP A 168 18.41 12.81 35.93
CA ASP A 168 19.16 14.01 36.32
C ASP A 168 19.09 14.28 37.83
N ALA A 169 18.00 13.87 38.51
CA ALA A 169 17.85 14.01 39.96
C ALA A 169 18.57 12.92 40.78
N ARG A 170 19.14 11.88 40.16
CA ARG A 170 20.00 10.91 40.87
C ARG A 170 21.40 11.53 41.02
N PRO A 171 21.85 11.90 42.23
CA PRO A 171 23.22 12.35 42.42
C PRO A 171 24.16 11.20 42.04
N ALA A 172 25.22 11.53 41.29
CA ALA A 172 26.27 10.59 40.94
C ALA A 172 26.76 9.90 42.22
N SER A 173 26.56 8.59 42.32
CA SER A 173 27.14 7.79 43.39
C SER A 173 28.65 7.95 43.30
N LYS A 174 29.22 8.72 44.23
CA LYS A 174 30.67 8.89 44.37
C LYS A 174 31.30 7.50 44.60
N PRO A 175 32.46 7.23 43.96
CA PRO A 175 33.18 5.98 44.12
C PRO A 175 33.69 5.77 45.56
#